data_AF-A0A1S2QRH0-F1
#
_entry.id   AF-A0A1S2QRH0-F1
#
_cell.length_a   1.000
_cell.length_b   1.000
_cell.length_c   1.000
_cell.angle_alpha   90.00
_cell.angle_beta   90.00
_cell.angle_gamma   90.00
#
_symmetry.space_group_name_H-M   'P 1'
#
loop_
_entity.id
_entity.type
_entity.pdbx_description
1 polymer ?
#
loop_
_entity_poly.entity_id
_entity_poly.type
_entity_poly.pdbx_seq_one_letter_code
_entity_poly.pdbx_strand_id
1 'polypeptide(L)'
;MHLDRLRNLVAIHHARSIQYYTLFQDNWLHAAEQARRFWQGYPAVLDAIATSQLGLPGGDSHSRERAFQDLHAPIAKWVETGILFRAMLESRYWRTRYWMKGHGIEILTPSHGSEFIVGDIPALTIKKGMPNAGVNGGIGYVFADAIVLPISPKYALRVIDGPSRYVEIDEDEVREFNAWQVRAAFSHVHLRPGSGLEDYIQLVERPLPSTGVYRDLYQTCKAANQRDRRA
;
A
#
# COMPACT_ATOMS: atom_id res chain seq x y z
N MET A 1 -8.92 -12.93 22.92
CA MET A 1 -8.99 -14.02 21.91
C MET A 1 -9.71 -13.61 20.62
N HIS A 2 -10.99 -13.21 20.62
CA HIS A 2 -11.70 -12.84 19.37
C HIS A 2 -11.25 -11.49 18.80
N LEU A 3 -11.10 -10.44 19.63
CA LEU A 3 -10.62 -9.13 19.19
C LEU A 3 -9.19 -9.19 18.61
N ASP A 4 -8.33 -10.05 19.14
CA ASP A 4 -6.97 -10.22 18.61
C ASP A 4 -6.97 -10.84 17.22
N ARG A 5 -7.94 -11.71 16.92
CA ARG A 5 -8.12 -12.26 15.56
C ARG A 5 -8.55 -11.16 14.59
N LEU A 6 -9.46 -10.28 15.00
CA LEU A 6 -9.88 -9.13 14.19
C LEU A 6 -8.72 -8.14 13.97
N ARG A 7 -7.90 -7.87 15.00
CA ARG A 7 -6.66 -7.08 14.84
C ARG A 7 -5.70 -7.74 13.85
N ASN A 8 -5.49 -9.06 13.96
CA ASN A 8 -4.61 -9.78 13.04
C ASN A 8 -5.16 -9.73 11.59
N LEU A 9 -6.47 -9.82 11.42
CA LEU A 9 -7.13 -9.70 10.12
C LEU A 9 -6.88 -8.31 9.51
N VAL A 10 -7.09 -7.24 10.26
CA VAL A 10 -6.78 -5.88 9.81
C VAL A 10 -5.28 -5.75 9.48
N ALA A 11 -4.39 -6.22 10.37
CA ALA A 11 -2.95 -6.13 10.18
C ALA A 11 -2.48 -6.84 8.92
N ILE A 12 -2.96 -8.07 8.65
CA ILE A 12 -2.50 -8.85 7.51
C ILE A 12 -3.00 -8.22 6.20
N HIS A 13 -4.26 -7.79 6.12
CA HIS A 13 -4.81 -7.15 4.93
C HIS A 13 -4.14 -5.79 4.66
N HIS A 14 -3.85 -5.02 5.71
CA HIS A 14 -3.13 -3.76 5.58
C HIS A 14 -1.69 -4.01 5.11
N ALA A 15 -0.95 -4.91 5.76
CA ALA A 15 0.46 -5.17 5.43
C ALA A 15 0.65 -5.68 4.00
N ARG A 16 -0.26 -6.55 3.52
CA ARG A 16 -0.18 -7.16 2.18
C ARG A 16 -0.74 -6.30 1.05
N SER A 17 -1.22 -5.10 1.34
CA SER A 17 -1.80 -4.20 0.33
C SER A 17 -0.84 -3.98 -0.84
N ILE A 18 -1.33 -4.06 -2.08
CA ILE A 18 -0.49 -3.82 -3.27
C ILE A 18 0.06 -2.39 -3.30
N GLN A 19 -0.58 -1.44 -2.64
CA GLN A 19 -0.08 -0.06 -2.47
C GLN A 19 1.32 -0.04 -1.84
N TYR A 20 1.60 -0.99 -0.96
CA TYR A 20 2.89 -1.11 -0.31
C TYR A 20 3.98 -1.75 -1.18
N TYR A 21 3.58 -2.58 -2.15
CA TYR A 21 4.49 -3.10 -3.16
C TYR A 21 4.90 -1.99 -4.13
N THR A 22 3.94 -1.20 -4.59
CA THR A 22 4.24 -0.08 -5.51
C THR A 22 5.14 0.97 -4.85
N LEU A 23 4.89 1.30 -3.58
CA LEU A 23 5.76 2.20 -2.82
C LEU A 23 7.16 1.64 -2.59
N PHE A 24 7.27 0.32 -2.40
CA PHE A 24 8.57 -0.33 -2.25
C PHE A 24 9.39 -0.22 -3.55
N GLN A 25 8.76 -0.47 -4.70
CA GLN A 25 9.42 -0.36 -6.00
C GLN A 25 9.89 1.08 -6.27
N ASP A 26 9.02 2.07 -6.01
CA ASP A 26 9.34 3.49 -6.19
C ASP A 26 10.48 3.94 -5.26
N ASN A 27 10.39 3.59 -3.97
CA ASN A 27 11.43 3.89 -2.99
C ASN A 27 12.76 3.20 -3.32
N TRP A 28 12.74 2.00 -3.88
CA TRP A 28 13.95 1.30 -4.31
C TRP A 28 14.66 2.05 -5.44
N LEU A 29 13.93 2.46 -6.47
CA LEU A 29 14.50 3.22 -7.60
C LEU A 29 15.11 4.54 -7.09
N HIS A 30 14.40 5.25 -6.22
CA HIS A 30 14.92 6.47 -5.60
C HIS A 30 16.13 6.21 -4.70
N ALA A 31 16.13 5.14 -3.92
CA ALA A 31 17.24 4.79 -3.04
C ALA A 31 18.50 4.39 -3.82
N ALA A 32 18.35 3.64 -4.92
CA ALA A 32 19.47 3.27 -5.78
C ALA A 32 20.13 4.50 -6.41
N GLU A 33 19.33 5.46 -6.89
CA GLU A 33 19.84 6.73 -7.43
C GLU A 33 20.51 7.59 -6.35
N GLN A 34 19.94 7.67 -5.15
CA GLN A 34 20.57 8.37 -4.03
C GLN A 34 21.88 7.71 -3.58
N ALA A 35 21.91 6.37 -3.51
CA ALA A 35 23.12 5.63 -3.19
C ALA A 35 24.21 5.89 -4.24
N ARG A 36 23.85 5.92 -5.53
CA ARG A 36 24.77 6.26 -6.61
C ARG A 36 25.39 7.64 -6.40
N ARG A 37 24.56 8.67 -6.19
CA ARG A 37 25.02 10.05 -5.94
C ARG A 37 25.89 10.16 -4.70
N PHE A 38 25.52 9.47 -3.63
CA PHE A 38 26.30 9.42 -2.40
C PHE A 38 27.70 8.88 -2.67
N TRP A 39 27.82 7.70 -3.28
CA TRP A 39 29.12 7.07 -3.54
C TRP A 39 29.98 7.81 -4.56
N GLN A 40 29.37 8.50 -5.52
CA GLN A 40 30.09 9.41 -6.42
C GLN A 40 30.78 10.57 -5.68
N GLY A 41 30.29 10.95 -4.49
CA GLY A 41 30.95 11.91 -3.61
C GLY A 41 32.22 11.37 -2.91
N TYR A 42 32.47 10.05 -2.99
CA TYR A 42 33.62 9.39 -2.37
C TYR A 42 34.46 8.61 -3.39
N PRO A 43 35.03 9.28 -4.41
CA PRO A 43 35.74 8.62 -5.51
C PRO A 43 36.94 7.80 -5.03
N ALA A 44 37.64 8.24 -3.98
CA ALA A 44 38.77 7.51 -3.41
C ALA A 44 38.37 6.14 -2.83
N VAL A 45 37.17 6.01 -2.29
CA VAL A 45 36.66 4.72 -1.78
C VAL A 45 36.35 3.78 -2.95
N LEU A 46 35.71 4.30 -4.01
CA LEU A 46 35.42 3.51 -5.20
C LEU A 46 36.71 3.08 -5.93
N ASP A 47 37.73 3.94 -5.98
CA ASP A 47 39.05 3.61 -6.52
C ASP A 47 39.74 2.50 -5.70
N ALA A 48 39.64 2.56 -4.37
CA ALA A 48 40.16 1.53 -3.48
C ALA A 48 39.45 0.19 -3.70
N ILE A 49 38.12 0.18 -3.85
CA ILE A 49 37.35 -1.04 -4.16
C ILE A 49 37.73 -1.59 -5.54
N ALA A 50 37.79 -0.73 -6.56
CA ALA A 50 38.16 -1.11 -7.92
C ALA A 50 39.51 -1.81 -7.96
N THR A 51 40.52 -1.23 -7.30
CA THR A 51 41.88 -1.77 -7.28
C THR A 51 42.01 -3.02 -6.40
N SER A 52 41.49 -2.99 -5.18
CA SER A 52 41.72 -4.06 -4.19
C SER A 52 40.81 -5.28 -4.34
N GLN A 53 39.58 -5.10 -4.81
CA GLN A 53 38.58 -6.18 -4.90
C GLN A 53 38.37 -6.67 -6.33
N LEU A 54 38.44 -5.76 -7.30
CA LEU A 54 38.12 -6.06 -8.70
C LEU A 54 39.36 -6.16 -9.61
N GLY A 55 40.54 -5.77 -9.11
CA GLY A 55 41.78 -5.75 -9.90
C GLY A 55 41.76 -4.75 -11.05
N LEU A 56 40.88 -3.74 -10.99
CA LEU A 56 40.73 -2.70 -12.01
C LEU A 56 41.62 -1.49 -11.68
N PRO A 57 42.05 -0.71 -12.69
CA PRO A 57 42.75 0.55 -12.46
C PRO A 57 41.92 1.50 -11.59
N GLY A 58 42.57 2.23 -10.69
CA GLY A 58 41.93 3.34 -9.98
C GLY A 58 41.99 4.64 -10.79
N GLY A 59 41.10 5.59 -10.50
CA GLY A 59 41.18 6.95 -11.01
C GLY A 59 40.27 7.25 -12.20
N ASP A 60 39.76 6.22 -12.88
CA ASP A 60 38.89 6.37 -14.04
C ASP A 60 37.40 6.14 -13.71
N SER A 61 36.51 6.72 -14.52
CA SER A 61 35.06 6.66 -14.29
C SER A 61 34.46 5.28 -14.52
N HIS A 62 35.04 4.47 -15.39
CA HIS A 62 34.54 3.14 -15.72
C HIS A 62 34.79 2.15 -14.57
N SER A 63 36.00 2.15 -14.03
CA SER A 63 36.38 1.30 -12.89
C SER A 63 35.61 1.67 -11.63
N ARG A 64 35.36 2.98 -11.40
CA ARG A 64 34.50 3.44 -10.29
C ARG A 64 33.04 3.01 -10.46
N GLU A 65 32.51 3.07 -11.68
CA GLU A 65 31.15 2.58 -11.96
C GLU A 65 31.05 1.08 -11.68
N ARG A 66 32.06 0.30 -12.09
CA ARG A 66 32.09 -1.13 -11.83
C ARG A 66 32.22 -1.45 -10.33
N ALA A 67 33.01 -0.68 -9.59
CA ALA A 67 33.11 -0.78 -8.13
C ALA A 67 31.78 -0.46 -7.43
N PHE A 68 31.06 0.57 -7.89
CA PHE A 68 29.72 0.88 -7.38
C PHE A 68 28.74 -0.27 -7.66
N GLN A 69 28.74 -0.80 -8.89
CA GLN A 69 27.88 -1.93 -9.26
C GLN A 69 28.12 -3.15 -8.38
N ASP A 70 29.40 -3.50 -8.12
CA ASP A 70 29.76 -4.62 -7.25
C ASP A 70 29.31 -4.39 -5.80
N LEU A 71 29.58 -3.21 -5.25
CA LEU A 71 29.12 -2.80 -3.92
C LEU A 71 27.60 -2.87 -3.77
N HIS A 72 26.86 -2.51 -4.81
CA HIS A 72 25.40 -2.46 -4.82
C HIS A 72 24.74 -3.81 -5.17
N ALA A 73 25.47 -4.73 -5.81
CA ALA A 73 24.94 -6.00 -6.32
C ALA A 73 24.23 -6.86 -5.25
N PRO A 74 24.76 -6.99 -4.01
CA PRO A 74 24.09 -7.79 -2.98
C PRO A 74 22.69 -7.27 -2.64
N ILE A 75 22.54 -5.94 -2.52
CA ILE A 75 21.26 -5.31 -2.19
C ILE A 75 20.30 -5.44 -3.38
N ALA A 76 20.77 -5.18 -4.60
CA ALA A 76 19.97 -5.37 -5.81
C ALA A 76 19.43 -6.80 -5.92
N LYS A 77 20.28 -7.81 -5.66
CA LYS A 77 19.87 -9.22 -5.62
C LYS A 77 18.79 -9.48 -4.56
N TRP A 78 18.87 -8.86 -3.39
CA TRP A 78 17.82 -9.01 -2.36
C TRP A 78 16.49 -8.36 -2.74
N VAL A 79 16.51 -7.31 -3.56
CA VAL A 79 15.30 -6.72 -4.13
C VAL A 79 14.71 -7.65 -5.19
N GLU A 80 15.52 -8.11 -6.14
CA GLU A 80 15.11 -9.02 -7.23
C GLU A 80 14.51 -10.32 -6.69
N THR A 81 15.13 -10.89 -5.66
CA THR A 81 14.65 -12.13 -5.02
C THR A 81 13.47 -11.90 -4.06
N GLY A 82 13.06 -10.66 -3.83
CA GLY A 82 11.95 -10.30 -2.96
C GLY A 82 12.23 -10.40 -1.45
N ILE A 83 13.47 -10.69 -1.04
CA ILE A 83 13.87 -10.79 0.38
C ILE A 83 13.56 -9.49 1.12
N LEU A 84 13.94 -8.34 0.55
CA LEU A 84 13.68 -7.05 1.16
C LEU A 84 12.20 -6.70 1.19
N PHE A 85 11.45 -7.09 0.15
CA PHE A 85 10.00 -6.91 0.12
C PHE A 85 9.33 -7.71 1.26
N ARG A 86 9.72 -8.97 1.44
CA ARG A 86 9.24 -9.82 2.53
C ARG A 86 9.57 -9.25 3.91
N ALA A 87 10.81 -8.85 4.15
CA ALA A 87 11.23 -8.27 5.43
C ALA A 87 10.42 -7.00 5.75
N MET A 88 10.16 -6.18 4.74
CA MET A 88 9.32 -5.00 4.86
C MET A 88 7.84 -5.35 5.15
N LEU A 89 7.27 -6.38 4.51
CA LEU A 89 5.92 -6.86 4.84
C LEU A 89 5.81 -7.32 6.30
N GLU A 90 6.76 -8.13 6.76
CA GLU A 90 6.81 -8.62 8.14
C GLU A 90 6.93 -7.45 9.13
N SER A 91 7.81 -6.49 8.86
CA SER A 91 7.95 -5.27 9.65
C SER A 91 6.64 -4.47 9.71
N ARG A 92 5.94 -4.29 8.59
CA ARG A 92 4.65 -3.57 8.56
C ARG A 92 3.55 -4.30 9.32
N TYR A 93 3.48 -5.62 9.20
CA TYR A 93 2.54 -6.42 9.98
C TYR A 93 2.74 -6.17 11.47
N TRP A 94 3.98 -6.28 11.96
CA TRP A 94 4.31 -6.06 13.37
C TRP A 94 4.07 -4.62 13.82
N ARG A 95 4.42 -3.62 13.00
CA ARG A 95 4.18 -2.20 13.31
C ARG A 95 2.69 -1.86 13.36
N THR A 96 1.90 -2.35 12.40
CA THR A 96 0.44 -2.18 12.40
C THR A 96 -0.15 -2.83 13.65
N ARG A 97 0.27 -4.05 13.96
CA ARG A 97 -0.14 -4.77 15.17
C ARG A 97 0.21 -4.04 16.46
N TYR A 98 1.40 -3.46 16.52
CA TYR A 98 1.86 -2.70 17.68
C TYR A 98 1.02 -1.43 17.86
N TRP A 99 0.81 -0.68 16.77
CA TRP A 99 -0.06 0.50 16.77
C TRP A 99 -1.46 0.16 17.29
N MET A 100 -2.09 -0.92 16.81
CA MET A 100 -3.43 -1.34 17.24
C MET A 100 -3.54 -1.80 18.70
N LYS A 101 -2.44 -1.99 19.44
CA LYS A 101 -2.50 -2.38 20.87
C LYS A 101 -3.15 -1.29 21.73
N GLY A 102 -2.96 -0.02 21.37
CA GLY A 102 -3.57 1.12 22.06
C GLY A 102 -5.01 1.43 21.64
N HIS A 103 -5.56 0.69 20.68
CA HIS A 103 -6.79 1.07 19.97
C HIS A 103 -7.91 0.04 20.16
N GLY A 104 -9.14 0.54 20.14
CA GLY A 104 -10.37 -0.26 20.08
C GLY A 104 -10.65 -0.74 18.66
N ILE A 105 -11.56 -1.72 18.55
CA ILE A 105 -12.14 -2.14 17.28
C ILE A 105 -13.64 -1.92 17.33
N GLU A 106 -14.14 -1.14 16.38
CA GLU A 106 -15.56 -1.11 16.06
C GLU A 106 -15.88 -2.19 15.03
N ILE A 107 -16.97 -2.92 15.30
CA ILE A 107 -17.61 -3.82 14.34
C ILE A 107 -18.83 -3.06 13.81
N LEU A 108 -18.71 -2.63 12.56
CA LEU A 108 -19.69 -1.79 11.88
C LEU A 108 -20.73 -2.64 11.15
N THR A 109 -22.00 -2.31 11.31
CA THR A 109 -23.10 -2.82 10.48
C THR A 109 -23.74 -1.66 9.73
N PRO A 110 -24.06 -1.80 8.44
CA PRO A 110 -24.79 -0.76 7.73
C PRO A 110 -26.25 -0.74 8.19
N SER A 111 -26.88 0.43 8.19
CA SER A 111 -28.32 0.56 8.37
C SER A 111 -29.11 -0.23 7.30
N HIS A 112 -30.36 -0.55 7.60
CA HIS A 112 -31.23 -1.30 6.70
C HIS A 112 -31.27 -0.71 5.28
N GLY A 113 -31.00 -1.55 4.28
CA GLY A 113 -31.03 -1.17 2.86
C GLY A 113 -29.67 -0.76 2.27
N SER A 114 -28.64 -0.57 3.09
CA SER A 114 -27.28 -0.23 2.64
C SER A 114 -26.33 -1.42 2.80
N GLU A 115 -25.28 -1.44 1.98
CA GLU A 115 -24.25 -2.50 2.01
C GLU A 115 -22.85 -1.96 1.72
N PHE A 116 -21.84 -2.64 2.25
CA PHE A 116 -20.44 -2.34 1.98
C PHE A 116 -19.95 -2.93 0.65
N ILE A 117 -19.15 -2.15 -0.06
CA ILE A 117 -18.30 -2.58 -1.18
C ILE A 117 -16.95 -3.04 -0.62
N VAL A 118 -16.37 -4.08 -1.21
CA VAL A 118 -15.02 -4.56 -0.86
C VAL A 118 -14.08 -4.30 -2.02
N GLY A 119 -13.10 -3.41 -1.85
CA GLY A 119 -12.03 -3.21 -2.81
C GLY A 119 -11.00 -4.35 -2.78
N ASP A 120 -10.25 -4.52 -3.87
CA ASP A 120 -9.07 -5.41 -3.92
C ASP A 120 -7.92 -4.95 -3.00
N ILE A 121 -7.99 -3.71 -2.49
CA ILE A 121 -7.24 -3.19 -1.35
C ILE A 121 -8.24 -2.92 -0.21
N PRO A 122 -8.62 -3.95 0.57
CA PRO A 122 -9.76 -3.81 1.47
C PRO A 122 -9.41 -3.07 2.76
N ALA A 123 -8.18 -3.20 3.26
CA ALA A 123 -7.72 -2.50 4.46
C ALA A 123 -7.12 -1.14 4.10
N LEU A 124 -7.79 -0.06 4.50
CA LEU A 124 -7.41 1.31 4.18
C LEU A 124 -7.16 2.12 5.45
N THR A 125 -6.07 2.86 5.47
CA THR A 125 -5.87 3.97 6.39
C THR A 125 -6.72 5.15 5.93
N ILE A 126 -7.42 5.81 6.84
CA ILE A 126 -8.28 6.95 6.53
C ILE A 126 -7.97 8.13 7.45
N LYS A 127 -8.29 9.32 6.97
CA LYS A 127 -8.24 10.56 7.74
C LYS A 127 -9.54 11.30 7.51
N LYS A 128 -10.22 11.68 8.59
CA LYS A 128 -11.52 12.35 8.56
C LYS A 128 -11.41 13.65 7.76
N GLY A 129 -12.37 13.86 6.87
CA GLY A 129 -12.40 15.03 5.98
C GLY A 129 -11.44 14.96 4.80
N MET A 130 -10.71 13.85 4.61
CA MET A 130 -9.94 13.60 3.39
C MET A 130 -10.67 12.62 2.46
N PRO A 131 -10.81 12.96 1.16
CA PRO A 131 -11.50 12.10 0.21
C PRO A 131 -10.66 10.86 -0.18
N ASN A 132 -9.34 10.93 0.01
CA ASN A 132 -8.40 9.88 -0.31
C ASN A 132 -8.21 8.93 0.87
N ALA A 133 -7.83 7.69 0.57
CA ALA A 133 -7.59 6.65 1.56
C ALA A 133 -6.38 5.79 1.17
N GLY A 134 -5.82 5.09 2.15
CA GLY A 134 -4.62 4.28 1.98
C GLY A 134 -3.36 5.12 1.83
N VAL A 135 -2.24 4.43 1.69
CA VAL A 135 -0.93 5.09 1.62
C VAL A 135 -0.73 5.83 0.30
N ASN A 136 -1.39 5.38 -0.76
CA ASN A 136 -1.42 6.11 -2.03
C ASN A 136 -2.22 7.40 -1.94
N GLY A 137 -3.17 7.49 -1.01
CA GLY A 137 -3.83 8.73 -0.63
C GLY A 137 -2.96 9.66 0.21
N GLY A 138 -1.70 9.30 0.47
CA GLY A 138 -0.80 10.04 1.35
C GLY A 138 -1.02 9.75 2.85
N ILE A 139 -1.87 8.77 3.19
CA ILE A 139 -2.28 8.51 4.56
C ILE A 139 -1.56 7.25 5.06
N GLY A 140 -0.40 7.43 5.67
CA GLY A 140 0.24 6.36 6.45
C GLY A 140 -0.45 6.15 7.80
N TYR A 141 -0.31 4.97 8.40
CA TYR A 141 -0.97 4.64 9.69
C TYR A 141 -0.61 5.58 10.85
N VAL A 142 0.53 6.29 10.79
CA VAL A 142 0.92 7.29 11.81
C VAL A 142 0.04 8.55 11.76
N PHE A 143 -0.48 8.87 10.58
CA PHE A 143 -1.32 10.06 10.34
C PHE A 143 -2.79 9.71 10.10
N ALA A 144 -3.13 8.43 10.23
CA ALA A 144 -4.47 7.93 10.02
C ALA A 144 -5.29 8.11 11.29
N ASP A 145 -6.53 8.57 11.16
CA ASP A 145 -7.48 8.59 12.28
C ASP A 145 -8.05 7.18 12.52
N ALA A 146 -8.04 6.33 11.49
CA ALA A 146 -8.48 4.96 11.59
C ALA A 146 -7.89 4.06 10.50
N ILE A 147 -7.96 2.75 10.72
CA ILE A 147 -7.84 1.73 9.68
C ILE A 147 -9.20 1.05 9.52
N VAL A 148 -9.72 1.05 8.31
CA VAL A 148 -11.00 0.42 7.97
C VAL A 148 -10.81 -0.82 7.12
N LEU A 149 -11.66 -1.84 7.32
CA LEU A 149 -11.64 -3.09 6.57
C LEU A 149 -13.07 -3.64 6.43
N PRO A 150 -13.73 -3.55 5.26
CA PRO A 150 -14.95 -4.29 5.02
C PRO A 150 -14.61 -5.77 4.87
N ILE A 151 -15.34 -6.63 5.59
CA ILE A 151 -15.15 -8.08 5.56
C ILE A 151 -16.30 -8.80 4.85
N SER A 152 -17.44 -8.13 4.70
CA SER A 152 -18.61 -8.60 3.95
C SER A 152 -19.53 -7.40 3.63
N PRO A 153 -20.57 -7.58 2.80
CA PRO A 153 -21.56 -6.53 2.56
C PRO A 153 -22.27 -6.00 3.82
N LYS A 154 -22.27 -6.78 4.91
CA LYS A 154 -22.98 -6.46 6.15
C LYS A 154 -22.08 -6.10 7.33
N TYR A 155 -20.77 -6.25 7.17
CA TYR A 155 -19.82 -6.06 8.27
C TYR A 155 -18.53 -5.41 7.80
N ALA A 156 -18.11 -4.39 8.53
CA ALA A 156 -16.78 -3.81 8.44
C ALA A 156 -16.13 -3.69 9.81
N LEU A 157 -14.81 -3.57 9.82
CA LEU A 157 -14.01 -3.30 10.99
C LEU A 157 -13.45 -1.89 10.87
N ARG A 158 -13.47 -1.15 11.97
CA ARG A 158 -12.76 0.13 12.08
C ARG A 158 -11.92 0.15 13.35
N VAL A 159 -10.63 0.39 13.20
CA VAL A 159 -9.72 0.58 14.32
C VAL A 159 -9.75 2.04 14.73
N ILE A 160 -10.06 2.31 15.99
CA ILE A 160 -10.29 3.67 16.51
C ILE A 160 -9.56 3.91 17.83
N ASP A 161 -9.39 5.18 18.18
CA ASP A 161 -9.13 5.60 19.55
C ASP A 161 -10.37 5.33 20.43
N GLY A 162 -10.17 4.63 21.55
CA GLY A 162 -11.23 4.32 22.51
C GLY A 162 -11.59 2.83 22.61
N PRO A 163 -12.74 2.50 23.22
CA PRO A 163 -13.11 1.11 23.49
C PRO A 163 -13.68 0.40 22.25
N SER A 164 -13.50 -0.91 22.20
CA SER A 164 -14.15 -1.75 21.20
C SER A 164 -15.66 -1.79 21.39
N ARG A 165 -16.44 -1.73 20.31
CA ARG A 165 -17.91 -1.75 20.35
C ARG A 165 -18.52 -2.23 19.04
N TYR A 166 -19.81 -2.57 19.08
CA TYR A 166 -20.63 -2.73 17.87
C TYR A 166 -21.28 -1.39 17.56
N VAL A 167 -21.32 -1.01 16.28
CA VAL A 167 -21.89 0.26 15.83
C VAL A 167 -22.69 0.02 14.56
N GLU A 168 -23.94 0.44 14.56
CA GLU A 168 -24.67 0.61 13.31
C GLU A 168 -24.36 2.00 12.75
N ILE A 169 -23.99 2.06 11.47
CA ILE A 169 -23.68 3.31 10.78
C ILE A 169 -24.77 3.61 9.76
N ASP A 170 -25.04 4.90 9.55
CA ASP A 170 -26.08 5.36 8.64
C ASP A 170 -25.65 5.24 7.16
N GLU A 171 -26.61 5.48 6.25
CA GLU A 171 -26.37 5.37 4.82
C GLU A 171 -25.29 6.31 4.31
N ASP A 172 -25.17 7.52 4.87
CA ASP A 172 -24.16 8.51 4.44
C ASP A 172 -22.75 8.07 4.83
N GLU A 173 -22.58 7.51 6.03
CA GLU A 173 -21.32 6.93 6.48
C GLU A 173 -20.95 5.68 5.68
N VAL A 174 -21.92 4.81 5.36
CA VAL A 174 -21.70 3.67 4.42
C VAL A 174 -21.26 4.17 3.05
N ARG A 175 -21.87 5.26 2.56
CA ARG A 175 -21.53 5.86 1.27
C ARG A 175 -20.13 6.43 1.28
N GLU A 176 -19.69 7.09 2.34
CA GLU A 176 -18.31 7.56 2.47
C GLU A 176 -17.32 6.37 2.51
N PHE A 177 -17.65 5.33 3.26
CA PHE A 177 -16.86 4.11 3.35
C PHE A 177 -16.68 3.45 1.98
N ASN A 178 -17.78 3.30 1.23
CA ASN A 178 -17.77 2.74 -0.12
C ASN A 178 -16.99 3.63 -1.09
N ALA A 179 -17.07 4.96 -0.96
CA ALA A 179 -16.28 5.87 -1.78
C ALA A 179 -14.77 5.64 -1.58
N TRP A 180 -14.32 5.45 -0.33
CA TRP A 180 -12.90 5.13 -0.07
C TRP A 180 -12.50 3.80 -0.71
N GLN A 181 -13.33 2.76 -0.61
CA GLN A 181 -13.06 1.46 -1.24
C GLN A 181 -12.96 1.57 -2.77
N VAL A 182 -13.84 2.35 -3.41
CA VAL A 182 -13.82 2.55 -4.87
C VAL A 182 -12.62 3.41 -5.31
N ARG A 183 -12.32 4.49 -4.59
CA ARG A 183 -11.18 5.37 -4.91
C ARG A 183 -9.84 4.67 -4.73
N ALA A 184 -9.70 3.93 -3.63
CA ALA A 184 -8.45 3.28 -3.28
C ALA A 184 -8.24 1.92 -3.95
N ALA A 185 -9.28 1.33 -4.53
CA ALA A 185 -9.16 0.10 -5.31
C ALA A 185 -8.06 0.25 -6.36
N PHE A 186 -7.30 -0.81 -6.55
CA PHE A 186 -6.25 -0.86 -7.55
C PHE A 186 -6.86 -1.18 -8.91
N SER A 187 -7.54 -2.31 -9.00
CA SER A 187 -8.10 -2.86 -10.24
C SER A 187 -9.60 -3.13 -10.13
N HIS A 188 -10.06 -3.69 -9.01
CA HIS A 188 -11.43 -4.18 -8.86
C HIS A 188 -12.06 -3.77 -7.53
N VAL A 189 -13.38 -3.67 -7.57
CA VAL A 189 -14.24 -3.66 -6.39
C VAL A 189 -15.26 -4.78 -6.53
N HIS A 190 -15.65 -5.35 -5.40
CA HIS A 190 -16.61 -6.44 -5.31
C HIS A 190 -17.85 -5.98 -4.55
N LEU A 191 -19.00 -6.35 -5.08
CA LEU A 191 -20.33 -6.04 -4.54
C LEU A 191 -21.22 -7.28 -4.68
N ARG A 192 -22.26 -7.36 -3.85
CA ARG A 192 -23.26 -8.44 -3.96
C ARG A 192 -24.08 -8.21 -5.25
N PRO A 193 -24.25 -9.23 -6.12
CA PRO A 193 -25.11 -9.09 -7.29
C PRO A 193 -26.51 -8.61 -6.92
N GLY A 194 -27.02 -7.59 -7.64
CA GLY A 194 -28.33 -6.99 -7.35
C GLY A 194 -28.34 -6.12 -6.09
N SER A 195 -27.18 -5.62 -5.65
CA SER A 195 -27.10 -4.63 -4.56
C SER A 195 -27.55 -3.23 -4.99
N GLY A 196 -27.59 -2.94 -6.29
CA GLY A 196 -27.88 -1.59 -6.80
C GLY A 196 -26.69 -0.63 -6.66
N LEU A 197 -25.53 -1.12 -6.23
CA LEU A 197 -24.30 -0.33 -6.08
C LEU A 197 -23.47 -0.24 -7.38
N GLU A 198 -23.93 -0.88 -8.45
CA GLU A 198 -23.28 -0.87 -9.76
C GLU A 198 -23.17 0.54 -10.34
N ASP A 199 -24.26 1.32 -10.28
CA ASP A 199 -24.31 2.71 -10.75
C ASP A 199 -23.49 3.63 -9.83
N TYR A 200 -23.54 3.38 -8.51
CA TYR A 200 -22.77 4.13 -7.53
C TYR A 200 -21.27 4.13 -7.85
N ILE A 201 -20.71 2.98 -8.23
CA ILE A 201 -19.28 2.86 -8.58
C ILE A 201 -18.90 3.76 -9.76
N GLN A 202 -19.79 3.95 -10.74
CA GLN A 202 -19.52 4.82 -11.89
C GLN A 202 -19.53 6.31 -11.51
N LEU A 203 -20.28 6.68 -10.48
CA LEU A 203 -20.39 8.05 -9.99
C LEU A 203 -19.21 8.47 -9.11
N VAL A 204 -18.51 7.51 -8.49
CA VAL A 204 -17.35 7.84 -7.64
C VAL A 204 -16.17 8.25 -8.52
N GLU A 205 -15.79 9.52 -8.43
CA GLU A 205 -14.57 10.01 -9.05
C GLU A 205 -13.34 9.32 -8.43
N ARG A 206 -12.56 8.65 -9.28
CA ARG A 206 -11.30 7.99 -8.88
C ARG A 206 -10.13 8.91 -9.21
N PRO A 207 -9.45 9.47 -8.20
CA PRO A 207 -8.30 10.32 -8.44
C PRO A 207 -7.21 9.52 -9.16
N LEU A 208 -6.55 10.15 -10.12
CA LEU A 208 -5.38 9.55 -10.72
C LEU A 208 -4.31 9.36 -9.64
N PRO A 209 -3.54 8.28 -9.72
CA PRO A 209 -2.58 8.00 -8.67
C PRO A 209 -1.41 8.96 -8.72
N SER A 210 -0.86 9.26 -7.54
CA SER A 210 0.17 10.27 -7.35
C SER A 210 1.57 9.82 -7.83
N THR A 211 1.87 8.52 -7.86
CA THR A 211 3.22 8.01 -8.19
C THR A 211 3.31 7.39 -9.58
N GLY A 212 4.48 7.51 -10.23
CA GLY A 212 4.73 7.09 -11.61
C GLY A 212 4.56 5.58 -11.83
N VAL A 213 5.25 4.77 -11.01
CA VAL A 213 5.14 3.29 -11.08
C VAL A 213 3.70 2.83 -10.86
N TYR A 214 2.98 3.48 -9.94
CA TYR A 214 1.57 3.14 -9.72
C TYR A 214 0.70 3.60 -10.89
N ARG A 215 0.96 4.76 -11.49
CA ARG A 215 0.22 5.25 -12.66
C ARG A 215 0.34 4.27 -13.83
N ASP A 216 1.54 3.77 -14.09
CA ASP A 216 1.78 2.82 -15.19
C ASP A 216 1.06 1.50 -14.94
N LEU A 217 1.22 0.93 -13.74
CA LEU A 217 0.50 -0.28 -13.33
C LEU A 217 -1.02 -0.11 -13.37
N TYR A 218 -1.52 1.03 -12.88
CA TYR A 218 -2.93 1.39 -12.92
C TYR A 218 -3.45 1.51 -14.35
N GLN A 219 -2.66 2.12 -15.26
CA GLN A 219 -2.99 2.20 -16.68
C GLN A 219 -3.03 0.82 -17.34
N THR A 220 -2.08 -0.07 -17.03
CA THR A 220 -2.08 -1.45 -17.52
C THR A 220 -3.35 -2.20 -17.08
N CYS A 221 -3.69 -2.14 -15.79
CA CYS A 221 -4.91 -2.77 -15.26
C CYS A 221 -6.18 -2.15 -15.86
N LYS A 222 -6.23 -0.82 -15.99
CA LYS A 222 -7.38 -0.14 -16.61
C LYS A 222 -7.55 -0.53 -18.07
N ALA A 223 -6.46 -0.63 -18.83
CA ALA A 223 -6.49 -1.05 -20.24
C ALA A 223 -6.93 -2.51 -20.39
N ALA A 224 -6.50 -3.41 -19.50
CA ALA A 224 -6.97 -4.80 -19.48
C ALA A 224 -8.48 -4.88 -19.23
N ASN A 225 -8.97 -4.19 -18.20
CA ASN A 225 -10.40 -4.18 -17.84
C ASN A 225 -11.29 -3.55 -18.93
N GLN A 226 -10.78 -2.62 -19.73
CA GLN A 226 -11.51 -2.07 -20.88
C GLN A 226 -11.61 -3.04 -22.06
N ARG A 227 -10.64 -3.94 -22.23
CA ARG A 227 -10.67 -4.97 -23.28
C ARG A 227 -11.69 -6.06 -22.96
N ASP A 228 -11.73 -6.51 -21.71
CA ASP A 228 -12.68 -7.54 -21.26
C ASP A 228 -14.14 -7.09 -21.30
N ARG A 229 -14.40 -5.77 -21.28
CA ARG A 229 -15.75 -5.19 -21.43
C ARG A 229 -16.21 -5.02 -22.88
N ARG A 230 -15.33 -5.21 -23.86
CA ARG A 230 -15.62 -5.08 -25.31
C ARG A 230 -15.73 -6.44 -26.01
N ALA A 231 -15.49 -7.54 -25.30
CA ALA A 231 -15.68 -8.92 -25.74
C ALA A 231 -17.02 -9.44 -25.21
#